data_AF-A0A0N4X7D7-F1
#
_entry.id   AF-A0A0N4X7D7-F1
#
_cell.length_a   1.000
_cell.length_b   1.000
_cell.length_c   1.000
_cell.angle_alpha   90.00
_cell.angle_beta   90.00
_cell.angle_gamma   90.00
#
_symmetry.space_group_name_H-M   'P 1'
#
loop_
_entity.id
_entity.type
_entity.pdbx_description
1 polymer ?
#
loop_
_entity_poly.entity_id
_entity_poly.type
_entity_poly.pdbx_seq_one_letter_code
_entity_poly.pdbx_strand_id
1 'polypeptide(L)'
;MWFEYDPSWKETETEIDTHTEAQLRKFGRFGYMESWEYLMINTYDVHFYASWALLKNWPMLELSLQLDFCDQLGRKDTTKATSLCEGTKMELKTISRIPHDMGHPHGEPWMQTNAYILHDTAIWRDLNLKFVLSCWRDYKLIVEKFFEPQEAKEILRYFYTQSEVVIRNAAYCGSLWLASLSSILSMARELGHEDAIQRFEDMLDQAKVAFVKKLWNGSYFNFDELSSDQGVIMADQLCGVWFQTMMGGEELISDTQVLSTLDTIYTHNVKMFASGNMGPVNGMFEDGVVDISSIQSEEGKQQEGFHTARGIFETCWNRAGLQYQTPEAIYEKKHYRAIGYMRPLAIWAMHHALEMKSVR
;
A
#
# COMPACT_ATOMS: atom_id res chain seq x y z
N MET A 1 1.17 -6.16 18.87
CA MET A 1 0.93 -7.41 19.61
C MET A 1 1.72 -8.51 18.93
N TRP A 2 2.38 -9.35 19.70
CA TRP A 2 3.16 -10.49 19.21
C TRP A 2 2.64 -11.75 19.90
N PHE A 3 2.48 -12.81 19.13
CA PHE A 3 1.95 -14.08 19.61
C PHE A 3 2.93 -15.19 19.24
N GLU A 4 3.28 -16.03 20.21
CA GLU A 4 3.98 -17.26 19.95
C GLU A 4 3.10 -18.18 19.10
N TYR A 5 3.71 -18.95 18.21
CA TYR A 5 2.96 -19.88 17.36
C TYR A 5 2.22 -20.91 18.19
N ASP A 6 0.91 -21.03 17.95
CA ASP A 6 0.09 -22.06 18.53
C ASP A 6 -0.31 -23.09 17.44
N PRO A 7 0.08 -24.37 17.58
CA PRO A 7 -0.32 -25.41 16.62
C PRO A 7 -1.83 -25.55 16.41
N SER A 8 -2.65 -25.15 17.39
CA SER A 8 -4.11 -25.18 17.28
C SER A 8 -4.67 -24.21 16.23
N TRP A 9 -3.90 -23.21 15.79
CA TRP A 9 -4.33 -22.30 14.73
C TRP A 9 -4.69 -23.07 13.46
N LYS A 10 -3.96 -24.13 13.10
CA LYS A 10 -4.26 -24.95 11.91
C LYS A 10 -5.57 -25.74 12.01
N GLU A 11 -6.13 -25.91 13.21
CA GLU A 11 -7.43 -26.55 13.40
C GLU A 11 -8.58 -25.64 12.93
N THR A 12 -8.37 -24.32 12.95
CA THR A 12 -9.39 -23.31 12.64
C THR A 12 -9.06 -22.47 11.40
N GLU A 13 -7.78 -22.24 11.14
CA GLU A 13 -7.21 -21.55 9.97
C GLU A 13 -6.62 -22.59 9.02
N THR A 14 -7.48 -23.32 8.31
CA THR A 14 -7.08 -24.44 7.44
C THR A 14 -6.23 -24.03 6.24
N GLU A 15 -6.21 -22.74 5.91
CA GLU A 15 -5.46 -22.17 4.79
C GLU A 15 -4.01 -21.81 5.16
N ILE A 16 -3.57 -22.03 6.41
CA ILE A 16 -2.17 -21.75 6.80
C ILE A 16 -1.21 -22.59 5.98
N ASP A 17 -0.45 -21.93 5.11
CA ASP A 17 0.54 -22.58 4.26
C ASP A 17 1.75 -23.08 5.08
N THR A 18 2.45 -24.09 4.56
CA THR A 18 3.67 -24.62 5.19
C THR A 18 4.77 -23.57 5.38
N HIS A 19 4.90 -22.61 4.47
CA HIS A 19 5.85 -21.51 4.57
C HIS A 19 5.44 -20.53 5.67
N THR A 20 4.14 -20.21 5.77
CA THR A 20 3.60 -19.38 6.85
C THR A 20 3.80 -20.06 8.19
N GLU A 21 3.44 -21.34 8.33
CA GLU A 21 3.65 -22.11 9.56
C GLU A 21 5.13 -22.11 9.98
N ALA A 22 6.06 -22.35 9.05
CA ALA A 22 7.48 -22.35 9.35
C ALA A 22 7.98 -20.98 9.85
N GLN A 23 7.53 -19.90 9.20
CA GLN A 23 7.85 -18.54 9.62
C GLN A 23 7.28 -18.22 11.00
N LEU A 24 6.01 -18.50 11.23
CA LEU A 24 5.33 -18.22 12.51
C LEU A 24 5.94 -19.03 13.66
N ARG A 25 6.32 -20.29 13.44
CA ARG A 25 7.03 -21.10 14.45
C ARG A 25 8.33 -20.47 14.93
N LYS A 26 9.02 -19.73 14.06
CA LYS A 26 10.33 -19.15 14.35
C LYS A 26 10.24 -17.72 14.87
N PHE A 27 9.32 -16.92 14.34
CA PHE A 27 9.28 -15.48 14.59
C PHE A 27 7.96 -14.99 15.18
N GLY A 28 6.99 -15.88 15.37
CA GLY A 28 5.67 -15.57 15.90
C GLY A 28 4.78 -14.82 14.91
N ARG A 29 3.54 -14.62 15.33
CA ARG A 29 2.51 -13.86 14.62
C ARG A 29 2.45 -12.44 15.14
N PHE A 30 2.25 -11.47 14.25
CA PHE A 30 2.28 -10.07 14.60
C PHE A 30 1.03 -9.32 14.14
N GLY A 31 0.49 -8.50 15.03
CA GLY A 31 -0.68 -7.68 14.77
C GLY A 31 -0.61 -6.33 15.47
N TYR A 32 -0.96 -5.24 14.78
CA TYR A 32 -1.04 -3.91 15.38
C TYR A 32 -2.23 -3.13 14.83
N MET A 33 -2.76 -2.21 15.64
CA MET A 33 -3.98 -1.47 15.29
C MET A 33 -3.67 -0.38 14.26
N GLU A 34 -4.63 -0.11 13.40
CA GLU A 34 -4.61 1.05 12.51
C GLU A 34 -4.51 2.36 13.28
N SER A 35 -5.31 2.50 14.35
CA SER A 35 -5.21 3.60 15.30
C SER A 35 -5.92 3.30 16.63
N TRP A 36 -5.96 4.28 17.54
CA TRP A 36 -6.75 4.20 18.77
C TRP A 36 -8.26 4.37 18.56
N GLU A 37 -8.65 4.94 17.41
CA GLU A 37 -10.05 5.23 17.08
C GLU A 37 -10.60 4.20 16.08
N TYR A 38 -9.71 3.61 15.30
CA TYR A 38 -9.99 2.65 14.24
C TYR A 38 -9.42 1.30 14.66
N LEU A 39 -10.28 0.51 15.31
CA LEU A 39 -9.93 -0.75 15.95
C LEU A 39 -9.88 -1.90 14.93
N MET A 40 -8.99 -1.76 13.95
CA MET A 40 -8.73 -2.77 12.92
C MET A 40 -7.27 -3.20 13.02
N ILE A 41 -7.03 -4.50 13.03
CA ILE A 41 -5.70 -5.08 13.14
C ILE A 41 -5.10 -5.23 11.75
N ASN A 42 -3.87 -4.75 11.55
CA ASN A 42 -3.13 -4.85 10.29
C ASN A 42 -3.94 -4.35 9.08
N THR A 43 -4.54 -3.17 9.15
CA THR A 43 -5.23 -2.57 7.99
C THR A 43 -4.27 -2.44 6.82
N TYR A 44 -4.52 -3.17 5.74
CA TYR A 44 -3.51 -3.56 4.76
C TYR A 44 -3.18 -2.46 3.76
N ASP A 45 -4.18 -1.71 3.29
CA ASP A 45 -3.99 -0.56 2.42
C ASP A 45 -3.18 0.55 3.10
N VAL A 46 -3.28 0.67 4.42
CA VAL A 46 -2.49 1.58 5.25
C VAL A 46 -1.13 0.96 5.57
N HIS A 47 -1.11 -0.34 5.90
CA HIS A 47 0.10 -1.11 6.18
C HIS A 47 1.10 -1.02 5.04
N PHE A 48 0.65 -1.02 3.78
CA PHE A 48 1.49 -0.81 2.60
C PHE A 48 2.47 0.38 2.72
N TYR A 49 2.04 1.48 3.35
CA TYR A 49 2.90 2.65 3.60
C TYR A 49 3.68 2.49 4.92
N ALA A 50 3.04 1.98 5.97
CA ALA A 50 3.65 1.83 7.30
C ALA A 50 4.74 0.76 7.37
N SER A 51 4.65 -0.27 6.53
CA SER A 51 5.47 -1.48 6.52
C SER A 51 6.94 -1.21 6.22
N TRP A 52 7.27 -0.06 5.62
CA TRP A 52 8.67 0.37 5.48
C TRP A 52 9.39 0.46 6.84
N ALA A 53 8.67 0.80 7.93
CA ALA A 53 9.23 0.77 9.27
C ALA A 53 9.52 -0.66 9.75
N LEU A 54 8.61 -1.62 9.49
CA LEU A 54 8.80 -3.01 9.88
C LEU A 54 9.89 -3.66 9.04
N LEU A 55 9.89 -3.47 7.72
CA LEU A 55 10.94 -3.93 6.82
C LEU A 55 12.34 -3.53 7.31
N LYS A 56 12.50 -2.27 7.75
CA LYS A 56 13.79 -1.72 8.18
C LYS A 56 14.25 -2.19 9.56
N ASN A 57 13.33 -2.44 10.48
CA ASN A 57 13.66 -2.70 11.89
C ASN A 57 13.39 -4.14 12.33
N TRP A 58 12.36 -4.78 11.77
CA TRP A 58 11.90 -6.12 12.10
C TRP A 58 11.45 -6.89 10.84
N PRO A 59 12.35 -7.13 9.87
CA PRO A 59 11.99 -7.75 8.59
C PRO A 59 11.34 -9.13 8.74
N MET A 60 11.71 -9.91 9.76
CA MET A 60 11.08 -11.22 9.97
C MET A 60 9.63 -11.10 10.47
N LEU A 61 9.28 -10.02 11.18
CA LEU A 61 7.89 -9.76 11.57
C LEU A 61 7.07 -9.25 10.39
N GLU A 62 7.66 -8.42 9.52
CA GLU A 62 7.03 -8.05 8.24
C GLU A 62 6.70 -9.30 7.42
N LEU A 63 7.65 -10.21 7.27
CA LEU A 63 7.44 -11.45 6.52
C LEU A 63 6.35 -12.34 7.15
N SER A 64 6.29 -12.44 8.49
CA SER A 64 5.19 -13.14 9.17
C SER A 64 3.82 -12.54 8.78
N LEU A 65 3.71 -11.21 8.78
CA LEU A 65 2.48 -10.51 8.42
C LEU A 65 2.13 -10.73 6.94
N GLN A 66 3.09 -10.60 6.03
CA GLN A 66 2.82 -10.75 4.60
C GLN A 66 2.40 -12.19 4.25
N LEU A 67 3.00 -13.20 4.86
CA LEU A 67 2.61 -14.60 4.70
C LEU A 67 1.22 -14.89 5.26
N ASP A 68 0.86 -14.30 6.41
CA ASP A 68 -0.51 -14.35 6.94
C ASP A 68 -1.53 -13.81 5.91
N PHE A 69 -1.21 -12.71 5.20
CA PHE A 69 -2.08 -12.17 4.14
C PHE A 69 -2.15 -13.07 2.91
N CYS A 70 -1.07 -13.76 2.55
CA CYS A 70 -1.09 -14.76 1.48
C CYS A 70 -2.14 -15.85 1.76
N ASP A 71 -2.16 -16.37 2.98
CA ASP A 71 -3.09 -17.43 3.41
C ASP A 71 -4.55 -16.96 3.37
N GLN A 72 -4.80 -15.65 3.49
CA GLN A 72 -6.16 -15.10 3.37
C GLN A 72 -6.70 -15.14 1.94
N LEU A 73 -5.88 -15.29 0.89
CA LEU A 73 -6.37 -15.23 -0.48
C LEU A 73 -7.32 -16.40 -0.82
N GLY A 74 -7.02 -17.60 -0.29
CA GLY A 74 -7.84 -18.81 -0.42
C GLY A 74 -9.09 -18.82 0.48
N ARG A 75 -9.07 -18.03 1.57
CA ARG A 75 -10.12 -18.02 2.58
C ARG A 75 -11.43 -17.39 2.10
N LYS A 76 -12.55 -18.00 2.48
CA LYS A 76 -13.91 -17.43 2.36
C LYS A 76 -14.59 -17.34 3.73
N ASP A 77 -15.30 -16.24 3.96
CA ASP A 77 -16.28 -16.11 5.04
C ASP A 77 -17.67 -15.95 4.42
N THR A 78 -18.61 -16.82 4.81
CA THR A 78 -20.00 -16.79 4.30
C THR A 78 -20.88 -15.79 5.05
N THR A 79 -20.35 -15.18 6.10
CA THR A 79 -21.00 -14.12 6.87
C THR A 79 -21.24 -12.90 5.98
N LYS A 80 -22.42 -12.30 6.16
CA LYS A 80 -22.81 -11.07 5.46
C LYS A 80 -22.95 -9.93 6.46
N ALA A 81 -22.54 -8.75 6.03
CA ALA A 81 -22.75 -7.51 6.75
C ALA A 81 -23.57 -6.53 5.90
N THR A 82 -23.99 -5.44 6.51
CA THR A 82 -24.57 -4.30 5.78
C THR A 82 -23.57 -3.16 5.89
N SER A 83 -23.16 -2.59 4.75
CA SER A 83 -22.26 -1.44 4.79
C SER A 83 -22.96 -0.25 5.45
N LEU A 84 -22.24 0.47 6.31
CA LEU A 84 -22.84 1.55 7.08
C LEU A 84 -23.13 2.79 6.23
N CYS A 85 -22.32 3.04 5.19
CA CYS A 85 -22.50 4.20 4.31
C CYS A 85 -23.55 3.95 3.22
N GLU A 86 -23.49 2.83 2.49
CA GLU A 86 -24.43 2.55 1.39
C GLU A 86 -25.70 1.84 1.83
N GLY A 87 -25.69 1.18 3.01
CA GLY A 87 -26.82 0.36 3.46
C GLY A 87 -27.02 -0.91 2.64
N THR A 88 -26.02 -1.34 1.87
CA THR A 88 -26.09 -2.52 0.99
C THR A 88 -25.56 -3.76 1.69
N LYS A 89 -26.10 -4.93 1.35
CA LYS A 89 -25.59 -6.20 1.87
C LYS A 89 -24.31 -6.60 1.14
N MET A 90 -23.27 -6.95 1.90
CA MET A 90 -21.96 -7.34 1.40
C MET A 90 -21.51 -8.68 2.00
N GLU A 91 -20.71 -9.43 1.25
CA GLU A 91 -19.99 -10.61 1.76
C GLU A 91 -18.69 -10.16 2.44
N LEU A 92 -18.50 -10.54 3.71
CA LEU A 92 -17.37 -10.06 4.50
C LEU A 92 -16.02 -10.52 3.94
N LYS A 93 -15.91 -11.71 3.36
CA LYS A 93 -14.66 -12.17 2.74
C LYS A 93 -14.91 -13.16 1.61
N THR A 94 -14.49 -12.82 0.40
CA THR A 94 -14.51 -13.72 -0.76
C THR A 94 -13.12 -14.24 -1.09
N ILE A 95 -13.06 -15.37 -1.80
CA ILE A 95 -11.81 -15.92 -2.37
C ILE A 95 -11.22 -14.90 -3.35
N SER A 96 -9.89 -14.89 -3.48
CA SER A 96 -9.12 -14.00 -4.37
C SER A 96 -9.17 -12.51 -4.01
N ARG A 97 -9.73 -12.18 -2.84
CA ARG A 97 -9.74 -10.83 -2.27
C ARG A 97 -8.88 -10.79 -1.02
N ILE A 98 -7.90 -9.90 -0.99
CA ILE A 98 -7.16 -9.59 0.22
C ILE A 98 -8.10 -8.86 1.20
N PRO A 99 -8.18 -9.28 2.48
CA PRO A 99 -8.98 -8.54 3.44
C PRO A 99 -8.37 -7.15 3.67
N HIS A 100 -9.23 -6.16 3.90
CA HIS A 100 -8.85 -4.84 4.35
C HIS A 100 -8.06 -4.89 5.65
N ASP A 101 -8.52 -5.70 6.61
CA ASP A 101 -7.88 -5.84 7.92
C ASP A 101 -8.01 -7.28 8.42
N MET A 102 -7.12 -7.64 9.35
CA MET A 102 -7.12 -8.93 10.04
C MET A 102 -8.12 -8.98 11.20
N GLY A 103 -9.10 -8.09 11.27
CA GLY A 103 -10.19 -8.15 12.23
C GLY A 103 -10.10 -7.14 13.38
N HIS A 104 -11.01 -7.30 14.33
CA HIS A 104 -11.21 -6.39 15.45
C HIS A 104 -10.52 -6.93 16.72
N PRO A 105 -9.87 -6.11 17.56
CA PRO A 105 -9.18 -6.55 18.77
C PRO A 105 -10.11 -7.16 19.85
N HIS A 106 -11.42 -6.92 19.77
CA HIS A 106 -12.44 -7.53 20.64
C HIS A 106 -13.12 -8.76 20.01
N GLY A 107 -12.73 -9.16 18.80
CA GLY A 107 -13.21 -10.37 18.14
C GLY A 107 -12.15 -11.47 18.16
N GLU A 108 -12.15 -12.29 17.11
CA GLU A 108 -11.10 -13.27 16.83
C GLU A 108 -10.29 -12.81 15.61
N PRO A 109 -9.22 -11.99 15.77
CA PRO A 109 -8.38 -11.56 14.66
C PRO A 109 -7.85 -12.75 13.85
N TRP A 110 -7.52 -12.52 12.58
CA TRP A 110 -7.17 -13.49 11.54
C TRP A 110 -8.28 -14.48 11.16
N MET A 111 -9.18 -14.81 12.09
CA MET A 111 -10.38 -15.60 11.83
C MET A 111 -11.55 -14.75 11.32
N GLN A 112 -11.79 -13.62 11.96
CA GLN A 112 -12.87 -12.68 11.65
C GLN A 112 -12.27 -11.43 10.99
N THR A 113 -11.75 -11.62 9.78
CA THR A 113 -11.16 -10.55 8.95
C THR A 113 -12.23 -9.57 8.44
N ASN A 114 -11.80 -8.38 7.97
CA ASN A 114 -12.69 -7.30 7.53
C ASN A 114 -13.65 -6.84 8.63
N ALA A 115 -13.08 -6.41 9.77
CA ALA A 115 -13.83 -5.69 10.79
C ALA A 115 -14.32 -4.32 10.28
N TYR A 116 -13.64 -3.75 9.29
CA TYR A 116 -14.14 -2.60 8.56
C TYR A 116 -15.45 -2.92 7.83
N ILE A 117 -16.52 -2.22 8.21
CA ILE A 117 -17.85 -2.36 7.58
C ILE A 117 -18.46 -1.03 7.13
N LEU A 118 -17.69 0.05 7.10
CA LEU A 118 -18.20 1.36 6.70
C LEU A 118 -18.61 1.34 5.21
N HIS A 119 -17.70 0.86 4.36
CA HIS A 119 -17.91 0.63 2.93
C HIS A 119 -17.68 -0.86 2.59
N ASP A 120 -18.24 -1.33 1.47
CA ASP A 120 -17.89 -2.65 0.94
C ASP A 120 -16.49 -2.61 0.31
N THR A 121 -15.51 -3.26 0.94
CA THR A 121 -14.14 -3.32 0.43
C THR A 121 -13.98 -4.26 -0.76
N ALA A 122 -15.03 -5.02 -1.13
CA ALA A 122 -15.06 -5.85 -2.34
C ALA A 122 -14.81 -5.06 -3.63
N ILE A 123 -15.23 -3.80 -3.66
CA ILE A 123 -15.15 -2.95 -4.86
C ILE A 123 -13.84 -2.17 -4.92
N TRP A 124 -13.03 -2.19 -3.86
CA TRP A 124 -11.76 -1.48 -3.81
C TRP A 124 -10.76 -2.10 -4.79
N ARG A 125 -9.96 -1.23 -5.42
CA ARG A 125 -9.08 -1.62 -6.53
C ARG A 125 -7.60 -1.61 -6.15
N ASP A 126 -7.25 -1.08 -4.99
CA ASP A 126 -5.88 -0.86 -4.56
C ASP A 126 -5.34 -1.98 -3.65
N LEU A 127 -6.15 -2.52 -2.72
CA LEU A 127 -5.73 -3.57 -1.76
C LEU A 127 -5.00 -4.75 -2.43
N ASN A 128 -5.64 -5.33 -3.44
CA ASN A 128 -5.09 -6.44 -4.19
C ASN A 128 -3.78 -6.07 -4.92
N LEU A 129 -3.69 -4.86 -5.47
CA LEU A 129 -2.49 -4.40 -6.18
C LEU A 129 -1.34 -4.14 -5.21
N LYS A 130 -1.62 -3.50 -4.07
CA LYS A 130 -0.68 -3.31 -2.96
C LYS A 130 -0.15 -4.64 -2.45
N PHE A 131 -0.96 -5.70 -2.43
CA PHE A 131 -0.52 -7.04 -2.06
C PHE A 131 0.55 -7.61 -3.00
N VAL A 132 0.34 -7.52 -4.32
CA VAL A 132 1.34 -7.97 -5.32
C VAL A 132 2.65 -7.22 -5.16
N LEU A 133 2.56 -5.91 -4.92
CA LEU A 133 3.72 -5.05 -4.67
C LEU A 133 4.47 -5.50 -3.40
N SER A 134 3.79 -5.62 -2.27
CA SER A 134 4.39 -6.03 -0.99
C SER A 134 5.06 -7.41 -1.08
N CYS A 135 4.42 -8.39 -1.75
CA CYS A 135 5.03 -9.70 -2.03
C CYS A 135 6.39 -9.56 -2.74
N TRP A 136 6.49 -8.69 -3.76
CA TRP A 136 7.74 -8.47 -4.49
C TRP A 136 8.80 -7.78 -3.63
N ARG A 137 8.41 -6.74 -2.88
CA ARG A 137 9.31 -6.03 -1.98
C ARG A 137 9.88 -6.95 -0.92
N ASP A 138 9.03 -7.71 -0.25
CA ASP A 138 9.45 -8.58 0.84
C ASP A 138 10.29 -9.74 0.33
N TYR A 139 10.02 -10.23 -0.88
CA TYR A 139 10.93 -11.17 -1.52
C TYR A 139 12.35 -10.58 -1.68
N LYS A 140 12.49 -9.44 -2.37
CA LYS A 140 13.82 -8.88 -2.67
C LYS A 140 14.54 -8.29 -1.47
N LEU A 141 13.81 -7.72 -0.52
CA LEU A 141 14.39 -7.00 0.61
C LEU A 141 14.49 -7.83 1.88
N ILE A 142 13.80 -8.97 1.96
CA ILE A 142 13.83 -9.88 3.11
C ILE A 142 14.26 -11.28 2.66
N VAL A 143 13.42 -11.95 1.87
CA VAL A 143 13.57 -13.39 1.59
C VAL A 143 14.89 -13.68 0.89
N GLU A 144 15.18 -13.00 -0.22
CA GLU A 144 16.40 -13.16 -1.00
C GLU A 144 17.67 -12.88 -0.19
N LYS A 145 17.59 -12.01 0.82
CA LYS A 145 18.75 -11.60 1.63
C LYS A 145 19.03 -12.52 2.81
N PHE A 146 17.98 -13.10 3.40
CA PHE A 146 18.08 -13.76 4.71
C PHE A 146 17.79 -15.27 4.67
N PHE A 147 17.33 -15.81 3.55
CA PHE A 147 16.98 -17.23 3.41
C PHE A 147 17.93 -17.94 2.45
N GLU A 148 18.07 -19.26 2.63
CA GLU A 148 18.85 -20.08 1.72
C GLU A 148 18.21 -20.08 0.31
N PRO A 149 19.00 -20.13 -0.78
CA PRO A 149 18.49 -19.93 -2.13
C PRO A 149 17.30 -20.82 -2.52
N GLN A 150 17.30 -22.09 -2.08
CA GLN A 150 16.21 -23.00 -2.37
C GLN A 150 14.93 -22.61 -1.62
N GLU A 151 15.04 -22.27 -0.33
CA GLU A 151 13.90 -21.84 0.49
C GLU A 151 13.34 -20.50 -0.02
N ALA A 152 14.23 -19.57 -0.38
CA ALA A 152 13.86 -18.30 -0.98
C ALA A 152 13.06 -18.49 -2.29
N LYS A 153 13.47 -19.45 -3.13
CA LYS A 153 12.76 -19.77 -4.38
C LYS A 153 11.37 -20.37 -4.13
N GLU A 154 11.20 -21.17 -3.09
CA GLU A 154 9.89 -21.72 -2.72
C GLU A 154 8.94 -20.64 -2.20
N ILE A 155 9.41 -19.73 -1.35
CA ILE A 155 8.63 -18.57 -0.89
C ILE A 155 8.28 -17.65 -2.07
N LEU A 156 9.21 -17.41 -3.00
CA LEU A 156 8.94 -16.67 -4.23
C LEU A 156 7.84 -17.33 -5.06
N ARG A 157 7.88 -18.66 -5.20
CA ARG A 157 6.84 -19.40 -5.92
C ARG A 157 5.49 -19.23 -5.24
N TYR A 158 5.43 -19.27 -3.91
CA TYR A 158 4.21 -19.01 -3.15
C TYR A 158 3.67 -17.59 -3.42
N PHE A 159 4.51 -16.56 -3.26
CA PHE A 159 4.16 -15.18 -3.56
C PHE A 159 3.70 -14.97 -5.01
N TYR A 160 4.38 -15.60 -5.97
CA TYR A 160 3.99 -15.55 -7.38
C TYR A 160 2.62 -16.18 -7.61
N THR A 161 2.35 -17.37 -7.07
CA THR A 161 1.05 -18.04 -7.22
C THR A 161 -0.09 -17.21 -6.66
N GLN A 162 0.07 -16.62 -5.47
CA GLN A 162 -0.94 -15.73 -4.89
C GLN A 162 -1.12 -14.46 -5.74
N SER A 163 -0.01 -13.85 -6.17
CA SER A 163 -0.02 -12.63 -6.97
C SER A 163 -0.67 -12.84 -8.35
N GLU A 164 -0.45 -14.01 -8.97
CA GLU A 164 -1.04 -14.34 -10.27
C GLU A 164 -2.57 -14.46 -10.20
N VAL A 165 -3.10 -15.06 -9.13
CA VAL A 165 -4.53 -15.11 -8.87
C VAL A 165 -5.10 -13.70 -8.74
N VAL A 166 -4.40 -12.81 -8.05
CA VAL A 166 -4.80 -11.41 -7.92
C VAL A 166 -4.80 -10.70 -9.28
N ILE A 167 -3.71 -10.75 -10.02
CA ILE A 167 -3.57 -10.05 -11.32
C ILE A 167 -4.61 -10.52 -12.33
N ARG A 168 -4.96 -11.81 -12.34
CA ARG A 168 -5.99 -12.37 -13.23
C ARG A 168 -7.41 -11.86 -12.93
N ASN A 169 -7.67 -11.42 -11.69
CA ASN A 169 -8.99 -10.97 -11.22
C ASN A 169 -9.06 -9.47 -10.92
N ALA A 170 -7.92 -8.76 -10.99
CA ALA A 170 -7.85 -7.33 -10.71
C ALA A 170 -8.50 -6.51 -11.84
N ALA A 171 -9.10 -5.39 -11.46
CA ALA A 171 -9.50 -4.36 -12.43
C ALA A 171 -8.37 -3.32 -12.57
N TYR A 172 -8.22 -2.80 -13.78
CA TYR A 172 -7.21 -1.81 -14.16
C TYR A 172 -7.39 -0.53 -13.36
N CYS A 173 -6.39 -0.12 -12.58
CA CYS A 173 -6.43 1.16 -11.89
C CYS A 173 -5.03 1.78 -11.75
N GLY A 174 -4.86 2.96 -12.35
CA GLY A 174 -3.80 3.89 -12.02
C GLY A 174 -2.36 3.38 -12.17
N SER A 175 -1.45 4.06 -11.49
CA SER A 175 -0.03 3.71 -11.45
C SER A 175 0.24 2.40 -10.69
N LEU A 176 -0.59 2.05 -9.69
CA LEU A 176 -0.49 0.79 -8.96
C LEU A 176 -0.59 -0.42 -9.88
N TRP A 177 -1.50 -0.40 -10.86
CA TRP A 177 -1.64 -1.51 -11.81
C TRP A 177 -0.37 -1.73 -12.64
N LEU A 178 0.24 -0.65 -13.14
CA LEU A 178 1.51 -0.72 -13.87
C LEU A 178 2.61 -1.32 -13.00
N ALA A 179 2.70 -0.86 -11.75
CA ALA A 179 3.68 -1.37 -10.80
C ALA A 179 3.45 -2.85 -10.48
N SER A 180 2.21 -3.29 -10.28
CA SER A 180 1.91 -4.69 -9.98
C SER A 180 2.20 -5.61 -11.16
N LEU A 181 1.94 -5.17 -12.40
CA LEU A 181 2.35 -5.90 -13.61
C LEU A 181 3.86 -6.03 -13.72
N SER A 182 4.60 -4.95 -13.46
CA SER A 182 6.07 -4.98 -13.42
C SER A 182 6.61 -5.91 -12.31
N SER A 183 6.00 -5.89 -11.12
CA SER A 183 6.36 -6.76 -10.00
C SER A 183 6.12 -8.23 -10.31
N ILE A 184 4.94 -8.61 -10.83
CA ILE A 184 4.67 -10.02 -11.16
C ILE A 184 5.51 -10.51 -12.34
N LEU A 185 5.80 -9.64 -13.31
CA LEU A 185 6.74 -9.93 -14.39
C LEU A 185 8.15 -10.21 -13.83
N SER A 186 8.60 -9.41 -12.87
CA SER A 186 9.88 -9.61 -12.21
C SER A 186 9.93 -10.95 -11.45
N MET A 187 8.86 -11.31 -10.72
CA MET A 187 8.74 -12.63 -10.10
C MET A 187 8.78 -13.76 -11.15
N ALA A 188 8.08 -13.61 -12.28
CA ALA A 188 8.06 -14.61 -13.35
C ALA A 188 9.46 -14.83 -13.96
N ARG A 189 10.23 -13.74 -14.15
CA ARG A 189 11.62 -13.79 -14.62
C ARG A 189 12.53 -14.53 -13.64
N GLU A 190 12.46 -14.22 -12.35
CA GLU A 190 13.25 -14.90 -11.30
C GLU A 190 12.91 -16.40 -11.20
N LEU A 191 11.66 -16.78 -11.49
CA LEU A 191 11.21 -18.18 -11.52
C LEU A 191 11.49 -18.90 -12.84
N GLY A 192 11.79 -18.19 -13.93
CA GLY A 192 11.97 -18.75 -15.27
C GLY A 192 10.66 -19.21 -15.93
N HIS A 193 9.54 -18.52 -15.66
CA HIS A 193 8.23 -18.84 -16.22
C HIS A 193 8.03 -18.17 -17.61
N GLU A 194 8.71 -18.66 -18.64
CA GLU A 194 8.76 -18.05 -19.99
C GLU A 194 7.39 -17.66 -20.57
N ASP A 195 6.39 -18.53 -20.50
CA ASP A 195 5.03 -18.23 -21.00
C ASP A 195 4.37 -17.06 -20.26
N ALA A 196 4.63 -16.93 -18.96
CA ALA A 196 4.11 -15.85 -18.14
C ALA A 196 4.88 -14.54 -18.35
N ILE A 197 6.19 -14.62 -18.61
CA ILE A 197 7.05 -13.47 -18.90
C ILE A 197 6.51 -12.73 -20.12
N GLN A 198 6.36 -13.41 -21.27
CA GLN A 198 5.87 -12.78 -22.49
C GLN A 198 4.47 -12.16 -22.28
N ARG A 199 3.58 -12.89 -21.59
CA ARG A 199 2.23 -12.41 -21.32
C ARG A 199 2.23 -11.12 -20.48
N PHE A 200 3.01 -11.08 -19.39
CA PHE A 200 3.04 -9.91 -18.51
C PHE A 200 3.80 -8.74 -19.13
N GLU A 201 4.81 -8.98 -19.96
CA GLU A 201 5.46 -7.95 -20.80
C GLU A 201 4.45 -7.29 -21.73
N ASP A 202 3.71 -8.07 -22.52
CA ASP A 202 2.70 -7.55 -23.44
C ASP A 202 1.62 -6.75 -22.71
N MET A 203 1.15 -7.26 -21.56
CA MET A 203 0.17 -6.57 -20.72
C MET A 203 0.71 -5.26 -20.16
N LEU A 204 1.95 -5.24 -19.69
CA LEU A 204 2.58 -4.06 -19.13
C LEU A 204 2.77 -2.97 -20.20
N ASP A 205 3.27 -3.32 -21.38
CA ASP A 205 3.48 -2.38 -22.48
C ASP A 205 2.16 -1.73 -22.92
N GLN A 206 1.10 -2.54 -23.09
CA GLN A 206 -0.23 -2.03 -23.40
C GLN A 206 -0.77 -1.12 -22.29
N ALA A 207 -0.57 -1.50 -21.03
CA ALA A 207 -1.03 -0.73 -19.89
C ALA A 207 -0.30 0.62 -19.77
N LYS A 208 1.03 0.67 -19.98
CA LYS A 208 1.82 1.91 -20.00
C LYS A 208 1.29 2.88 -21.08
N VAL A 209 1.05 2.38 -22.29
CA VAL A 209 0.48 3.17 -23.40
C VAL A 209 -0.91 3.69 -23.06
N ALA A 210 -1.79 2.82 -22.54
CA ALA A 210 -3.15 3.21 -22.18
C ALA A 210 -3.19 4.24 -21.05
N PHE A 211 -2.38 4.05 -20.01
CA PHE A 211 -2.27 4.95 -18.86
C PHE A 211 -1.88 6.36 -19.29
N VAL A 212 -0.79 6.48 -20.07
CA VAL A 212 -0.36 7.79 -20.60
C VAL A 212 -1.42 8.38 -21.50
N LYS A 213 -1.94 7.63 -22.47
CA LYS A 213 -2.93 8.14 -23.43
C LYS A 213 -4.20 8.68 -22.75
N LYS A 214 -4.66 8.03 -21.68
CA LYS A 214 -5.93 8.35 -21.03
C LYS A 214 -5.80 9.44 -19.97
N LEU A 215 -4.71 9.43 -19.20
CA LEU A 215 -4.62 10.24 -17.98
C LEU A 215 -3.61 11.38 -18.09
N TRP A 216 -2.59 11.31 -18.95
CA TRP A 216 -1.61 12.38 -19.08
C TRP A 216 -2.22 13.61 -19.76
N ASN A 217 -2.30 14.74 -19.04
CA ASN A 217 -2.89 15.99 -19.55
C ASN A 217 -1.86 17.00 -20.08
N GLY A 218 -0.57 16.64 -20.05
CA GLY A 218 0.54 17.52 -20.45
C GLY A 218 1.35 18.08 -19.29
N SER A 219 0.83 18.05 -18.06
CA SER A 219 1.54 18.53 -16.85
C SER A 219 1.53 17.50 -15.71
N TYR A 220 0.41 16.81 -15.51
CA TYR A 220 0.22 15.75 -14.51
C TYR A 220 -0.74 14.68 -15.06
N PHE A 221 -1.03 13.65 -14.26
CA PHE A 221 -2.02 12.63 -14.59
C PHE A 221 -3.36 12.95 -13.92
N ASN A 222 -4.43 12.97 -14.70
CA ASN A 222 -5.78 13.10 -14.17
C ASN A 222 -6.08 11.99 -13.16
N PHE A 223 -6.88 12.30 -12.13
CA PHE A 223 -7.25 11.35 -11.09
C PHE A 223 -7.91 10.09 -11.67
N ASP A 224 -8.87 10.27 -12.56
CA ASP A 224 -9.52 9.20 -13.31
C ASP A 224 -10.01 9.70 -14.70
N GLU A 225 -10.82 8.88 -15.36
CA GLU A 225 -11.46 9.20 -16.65
C GLU A 225 -12.83 9.89 -16.47
N LEU A 226 -13.28 10.12 -15.24
CA LEU A 226 -14.59 10.69 -14.94
C LEU A 226 -14.54 12.21 -15.09
N SER A 227 -15.55 12.74 -15.78
CA SER A 227 -15.71 14.19 -15.96
C SER A 227 -15.95 14.95 -14.65
N SER A 228 -16.43 14.27 -13.60
CA SER A 228 -16.68 14.87 -12.28
C SER A 228 -15.38 15.28 -11.56
N ASP A 229 -14.30 14.57 -11.85
CA ASP A 229 -13.02 14.67 -11.13
C ASP A 229 -11.95 15.36 -12.00
N GLN A 230 -12.38 15.94 -13.12
CA GLN A 230 -11.54 16.68 -14.03
C GLN A 230 -10.94 17.91 -13.34
N GLY A 231 -9.62 18.04 -13.39
CA GLY A 231 -8.87 19.16 -12.79
C GLY A 231 -8.47 18.92 -11.33
N VAL A 232 -8.78 17.77 -10.74
CA VAL A 232 -8.28 17.38 -9.41
C VAL A 232 -6.84 16.87 -9.53
N ILE A 233 -5.91 17.51 -8.82
CA ILE A 233 -4.52 17.09 -8.69
C ILE A 233 -4.40 16.22 -7.43
N MET A 234 -4.39 14.90 -7.62
CA MET A 234 -4.23 13.93 -6.53
C MET A 234 -2.75 13.80 -6.15
N ALA A 235 -2.43 13.97 -4.87
CA ALA A 235 -1.06 13.88 -4.36
C ALA A 235 -0.46 12.46 -4.46
N ASP A 236 -1.31 11.42 -4.46
CA ASP A 236 -0.89 10.01 -4.54
C ASP A 236 -1.02 9.40 -5.96
N GLN A 237 -1.20 10.22 -7.00
CA GLN A 237 -1.43 9.74 -8.38
C GLN A 237 -0.29 8.85 -8.92
N LEU A 238 0.93 9.01 -8.38
CA LEU A 238 2.13 8.25 -8.76
C LEU A 238 2.53 7.14 -7.77
N CYS A 239 1.64 6.69 -6.88
CA CYS A 239 1.94 5.66 -5.88
C CYS A 239 2.67 4.40 -6.43
N GLY A 240 2.27 3.90 -7.60
CA GLY A 240 2.96 2.74 -8.19
C GLY A 240 4.36 3.07 -8.73
N VAL A 241 4.56 4.28 -9.23
CA VAL A 241 5.87 4.77 -9.71
C VAL A 241 6.81 4.97 -8.53
N TRP A 242 6.31 5.53 -7.43
CA TRP A 242 7.04 5.61 -6.16
C TRP A 242 7.54 4.24 -5.75
N PHE A 243 6.64 3.26 -5.69
CA PHE A 243 6.99 1.92 -5.24
C PHE A 243 8.08 1.29 -6.11
N GLN A 244 7.95 1.36 -7.44
CA GLN A 244 8.99 0.83 -8.34
C GLN A 244 10.34 1.55 -8.16
N THR A 245 10.31 2.87 -7.94
CA THR A 245 11.52 3.65 -7.67
C THR A 245 12.22 3.17 -6.40
N MET A 246 11.46 2.93 -5.32
CA MET A 246 11.97 2.42 -4.04
C MET A 246 12.50 0.98 -4.11
N MET A 247 12.06 0.23 -5.11
CA MET A 247 12.58 -1.10 -5.43
C MET A 247 13.78 -1.06 -6.36
N GLY A 248 14.17 0.10 -6.91
CA GLY A 248 15.15 0.19 -7.97
C GLY A 248 14.72 -0.54 -9.24
N GLY A 249 13.40 -0.62 -9.46
CA GLY A 249 12.76 -1.31 -10.57
C GLY A 249 12.81 -0.53 -11.89
N GLU A 250 12.04 -1.01 -12.86
CA GLU A 250 11.96 -0.39 -14.18
C GLU A 250 11.18 0.93 -14.16
N GLU A 251 11.46 1.78 -15.15
CA GLU A 251 10.69 3.00 -15.39
C GLU A 251 9.31 2.64 -15.96
N LEU A 252 8.25 3.07 -15.27
CA LEU A 252 6.87 2.85 -15.69
C LEU A 252 6.37 3.92 -16.66
N ILE A 253 6.87 5.14 -16.52
CA ILE A 253 6.55 6.33 -17.32
C ILE A 253 7.83 7.17 -17.45
N SER A 254 7.84 8.15 -18.37
CA SER A 254 9.05 8.93 -18.61
C SER A 254 9.43 9.85 -17.44
N ASP A 255 10.73 10.07 -17.24
CA ASP A 255 11.26 11.03 -16.26
C ASP A 255 10.64 12.43 -16.37
N THR A 256 10.36 12.88 -17.59
CA THR A 256 9.73 14.18 -17.83
C THR A 256 8.32 14.22 -17.24
N GLN A 257 7.54 13.14 -17.41
CA GLN A 257 6.21 13.03 -16.84
C GLN A 257 6.26 12.94 -15.31
N VAL A 258 7.19 12.16 -14.76
CA VAL A 258 7.39 12.05 -13.30
C VAL A 258 7.73 13.42 -12.72
N LEU A 259 8.78 14.08 -13.24
CA LEU A 259 9.24 15.37 -12.73
C LEU A 259 8.19 16.47 -12.85
N SER A 260 7.47 16.53 -13.97
CA SER A 260 6.39 17.49 -14.19
C SER A 260 5.22 17.26 -13.22
N THR A 261 4.84 16.01 -13.00
CA THR A 261 3.78 15.64 -12.05
C THR A 261 4.16 16.02 -10.62
N LEU A 262 5.38 15.66 -10.18
CA LEU A 262 5.87 15.99 -8.85
C LEU A 262 5.99 17.51 -8.63
N ASP A 263 6.40 18.27 -9.66
CA ASP A 263 6.44 19.74 -9.60
C ASP A 263 5.05 20.35 -9.46
N THR A 264 4.07 19.78 -10.16
CA THR A 264 2.66 20.16 -10.08
C THR A 264 2.10 19.89 -8.68
N ILE A 265 2.31 18.69 -8.14
CA ILE A 265 1.87 18.30 -6.78
C ILE A 265 2.52 19.21 -5.75
N TYR A 266 3.84 19.41 -5.81
CA TYR A 266 4.53 20.29 -4.86
C TYR A 266 4.04 21.74 -4.95
N THR A 267 3.74 22.21 -6.16
CA THR A 267 3.24 23.58 -6.36
C THR A 267 1.84 23.78 -5.81
N HIS A 268 0.92 22.87 -6.09
CA HIS A 268 -0.47 23.00 -5.66
C HIS A 268 -0.64 22.42 -4.26
N ASN A 269 -0.55 21.11 -4.14
CA ASN A 269 -0.87 20.37 -2.93
C ASN A 269 -0.02 20.74 -1.71
N VAL A 270 1.23 21.21 -1.90
CA VAL A 270 2.10 21.64 -0.79
C VAL A 270 2.15 23.17 -0.67
N LYS A 271 2.73 23.89 -1.64
CA LYS A 271 2.99 25.34 -1.48
C LYS A 271 1.70 26.17 -1.36
N MET A 272 0.63 25.82 -2.07
CA MET A 272 -0.64 26.57 -1.98
C MET A 272 -1.46 26.19 -0.73
N PHE A 273 -1.21 25.01 -0.13
CA PHE A 273 -1.86 24.60 1.11
C PHE A 273 -1.08 25.05 2.35
N ALA A 274 -1.70 25.89 3.20
CA ALA A 274 -1.08 26.40 4.43
C ALA A 274 0.35 26.97 4.22
N SER A 275 0.59 27.55 3.05
CA SER A 275 1.90 28.06 2.60
C SER A 275 3.04 27.04 2.67
N GLY A 276 2.77 25.75 2.45
CA GLY A 276 3.75 24.66 2.50
C GLY A 276 4.07 24.14 3.90
N ASN A 277 3.46 24.68 4.95
CA ASN A 277 3.87 24.38 6.32
C ASN A 277 3.11 23.22 6.97
N MET A 278 2.25 22.49 6.25
CA MET A 278 1.39 21.43 6.84
C MET A 278 1.45 20.10 6.08
N GLY A 279 2.45 19.91 5.21
CA GLY A 279 2.49 18.75 4.31
C GLY A 279 1.56 18.93 3.11
N PRO A 280 1.39 17.88 2.28
CA PRO A 280 0.53 17.94 1.11
C PRO A 280 -0.94 17.75 1.50
N VAL A 281 -1.83 18.53 0.88
CA VAL A 281 -3.26 18.18 0.83
C VAL A 281 -3.52 17.18 -0.29
N ASN A 282 -4.52 16.33 -0.13
CA ASN A 282 -4.70 15.14 -0.97
C ASN A 282 -5.15 15.46 -2.39
N GLY A 283 -6.24 16.22 -2.52
CA GLY A 283 -6.71 16.77 -3.78
C GLY A 283 -6.66 18.30 -3.73
N MET A 284 -6.21 18.89 -4.82
CA MET A 284 -6.32 20.33 -5.05
C MET A 284 -6.73 20.56 -6.50
N PHE A 285 -7.71 21.43 -6.71
CA PHE A 285 -8.08 21.87 -8.05
C PHE A 285 -6.99 22.79 -8.62
N GLU A 286 -6.90 22.89 -9.95
CA GLU A 286 -5.94 23.77 -10.63
C GLU A 286 -6.05 25.25 -10.23
N ASP A 287 -7.21 25.69 -9.72
CA ASP A 287 -7.43 27.04 -9.20
C ASP A 287 -6.92 27.25 -7.75
N GLY A 288 -6.36 26.21 -7.14
CA GLY A 288 -5.80 26.22 -5.78
C GLY A 288 -6.82 25.91 -4.68
N VAL A 289 -8.09 25.64 -5.02
CA VAL A 289 -9.10 25.23 -4.04
C VAL A 289 -8.85 23.79 -3.61
N VAL A 290 -8.84 23.56 -2.29
CA VAL A 290 -8.73 22.21 -1.73
C VAL A 290 -9.95 21.39 -2.12
N ASP A 291 -9.71 20.22 -2.72
CA ASP A 291 -10.74 19.23 -2.88
C ASP A 291 -11.02 18.56 -1.52
N ILE A 292 -12.28 18.62 -1.09
CA ILE A 292 -12.75 18.07 0.19
C ILE A 292 -13.38 16.68 0.02
N SER A 293 -13.36 16.11 -1.19
CA SER A 293 -14.00 14.83 -1.51
C SER A 293 -13.11 13.60 -1.28
N SER A 294 -11.79 13.75 -1.19
CA SER A 294 -10.83 12.62 -1.11
C SER A 294 -9.69 12.84 -0.09
N ILE A 295 -9.23 11.76 0.56
CA ILE A 295 -8.18 11.80 1.61
C ILE A 295 -7.07 10.74 1.36
N GLN A 296 -5.88 11.10 0.87
CA GLN A 296 -4.49 10.54 1.13
C GLN A 296 -3.40 11.04 0.13
N SER A 297 -2.09 10.96 0.46
CA SER A 297 -0.94 11.59 -0.28
C SER A 297 0.44 10.90 -0.08
N GLU A 298 1.38 10.96 -1.06
CA GLU A 298 2.81 11.46 -0.95
C GLU A 298 3.76 11.08 -2.13
N GLU A 299 4.60 12.04 -2.63
CA GLU A 299 6.03 11.92 -3.04
C GLU A 299 6.60 13.28 -3.55
N GLY A 300 7.94 13.48 -3.57
CA GLY A 300 8.58 14.72 -4.05
C GLY A 300 10.12 14.67 -4.26
N LYS A 301 10.68 15.68 -4.96
CA LYS A 301 12.13 15.92 -5.17
C LYS A 301 12.88 16.12 -3.83
N GLN A 302 14.20 15.98 -3.74
CA GLN A 302 14.86 15.89 -2.41
C GLN A 302 14.63 17.08 -1.46
N GLN A 303 14.85 18.33 -1.90
CA GLN A 303 14.62 19.48 -1.02
C GLN A 303 13.12 19.67 -0.73
N GLU A 304 12.31 19.48 -1.76
CA GLU A 304 10.86 19.55 -1.73
C GLU A 304 10.27 18.48 -0.81
N GLY A 305 10.79 17.27 -0.81
CA GLY A 305 10.38 16.14 0.02
C GLY A 305 10.72 16.36 1.48
N PHE A 306 11.92 16.88 1.79
CA PHE A 306 12.24 17.31 3.15
C PHE A 306 11.39 18.50 3.60
N HIS A 307 11.07 19.45 2.71
CA HIS A 307 10.16 20.55 3.02
C HIS A 307 8.74 20.06 3.32
N THR A 308 8.21 19.18 2.47
CA THR A 308 6.90 18.53 2.65
C THR A 308 6.83 17.78 3.98
N ALA A 309 7.81 16.90 4.26
CA ALA A 309 7.88 16.14 5.50
C ALA A 309 8.05 17.04 6.74
N ARG A 310 8.84 18.12 6.61
CA ARG A 310 8.99 19.12 7.67
C ARG A 310 7.65 19.76 8.04
N GLY A 311 6.78 20.03 7.08
CA GLY A 311 5.45 20.56 7.35
C GLY A 311 4.65 19.68 8.33
N ILE A 312 4.66 18.36 8.12
CA ILE A 312 4.03 17.41 9.04
C ILE A 312 4.72 17.41 10.41
N PHE A 313 6.05 17.34 10.45
CA PHE A 313 6.81 17.40 11.70
C PHE A 313 6.50 18.65 12.54
N GLU A 314 6.59 19.84 11.94
CA GLU A 314 6.31 21.11 12.63
C GLU A 314 4.86 21.20 13.11
N THR A 315 3.92 20.66 12.34
CA THR A 315 2.50 20.62 12.70
C THR A 315 2.27 19.72 13.91
N CYS A 316 2.67 18.45 13.82
CA CYS A 316 2.46 17.46 14.88
C CYS A 316 3.24 17.81 16.13
N TRP A 317 4.54 18.09 15.97
CA TRP A 317 5.49 18.17 17.07
C TRP A 317 5.54 19.54 17.73
N ASN A 318 5.49 20.63 16.96
CA ASN A 318 5.70 21.97 17.51
C ASN A 318 4.40 22.76 17.71
N ARG A 319 3.35 22.49 16.93
CA ARG A 319 2.14 23.35 16.93
C ARG A 319 0.89 22.70 17.52
N ALA A 320 0.69 21.40 17.30
CA ALA A 320 -0.56 20.72 17.66
C ALA A 320 -0.47 19.88 18.94
N GLY A 321 0.73 19.64 19.47
CA GLY A 321 0.90 18.82 20.69
C GLY A 321 0.57 17.34 20.47
N LEU A 322 0.80 16.83 19.26
CA LEU A 322 0.48 15.45 18.86
C LEU A 322 1.72 14.54 18.94
N GLN A 323 2.70 14.89 19.79
CA GLN A 323 3.89 14.06 19.97
C GLN A 323 3.48 12.67 20.45
N TYR A 324 4.02 11.62 19.82
CA TYR A 324 3.72 10.21 20.11
C TYR A 324 2.28 9.76 19.80
N GLN A 325 1.49 10.59 19.11
CA GLN A 325 0.09 10.30 18.76
C GLN A 325 -0.24 10.77 17.34
N THR A 326 0.76 10.81 16.45
CA THR A 326 0.63 11.33 15.09
C THR A 326 -0.64 10.79 14.41
N PRO A 327 -1.54 11.67 13.93
CA PRO A 327 -2.82 11.25 13.39
C PRO A 327 -2.71 10.84 11.92
N GLU A 328 -3.78 10.25 11.38
CA GLU A 328 -3.94 10.03 9.93
C GLU A 328 -3.98 11.35 9.15
N ALA A 329 -4.75 12.31 9.66
CA ALA A 329 -5.01 13.56 8.96
C ALA A 329 -4.99 14.76 9.89
N ILE A 330 -4.50 15.88 9.36
CA ILE A 330 -4.50 17.19 10.01
C ILE A 330 -5.15 18.18 9.07
N TYR A 331 -6.03 19.01 9.60
CA TYR A 331 -6.73 20.04 8.86
C TYR A 331 -6.13 21.41 9.17
N GLU A 332 -6.24 22.35 8.23
CA GLU A 332 -5.70 23.71 8.35
C GLU A 332 -6.07 24.40 9.68
N LYS A 333 -7.32 24.22 10.13
CA LYS A 333 -7.87 24.82 11.35
C LYS A 333 -7.70 23.94 12.59
N LYS A 334 -6.47 23.58 13.00
CA LYS A 334 -6.16 22.84 14.25
C LYS A 334 -7.10 21.66 14.58
N HIS A 335 -7.63 20.98 13.57
CA HIS A 335 -8.39 19.74 13.75
C HIS A 335 -7.53 18.58 13.26
N TYR A 336 -7.78 17.40 13.79
CA TYR A 336 -7.14 16.16 13.38
C TYR A 336 -8.16 15.03 13.36
N ARG A 337 -7.79 13.91 12.75
CA ARG A 337 -8.61 12.69 12.69
C ARG A 337 -7.73 11.45 12.89
N ALA A 338 -8.17 10.51 13.71
CA ALA A 338 -7.53 9.21 13.94
C ALA A 338 -6.11 9.33 14.53
N ILE A 339 -5.99 9.54 15.84
CA ILE A 339 -4.69 9.66 16.53
C ILE A 339 -3.98 8.32 16.75
N GLY A 340 -2.66 8.38 16.90
CA GLY A 340 -1.81 7.20 17.07
C GLY A 340 -1.93 6.26 15.89
N TYR A 341 -1.85 6.83 14.70
CA TYR A 341 -2.13 6.16 13.45
C TYR A 341 -0.91 5.42 12.90
N MET A 342 -1.13 4.34 12.15
CA MET A 342 -0.04 3.53 11.60
C MET A 342 0.64 4.18 10.37
N ARG A 343 -0.10 4.88 9.49
CA ARG A 343 0.41 5.43 8.22
C ARG A 343 1.66 6.32 8.36
N PRO A 344 1.79 7.21 9.36
CA PRO A 344 3.00 8.03 9.54
C PRO A 344 4.31 7.25 9.74
N LEU A 345 4.26 5.93 9.97
CA LEU A 345 5.44 5.07 9.91
C LEU A 345 6.09 5.05 8.50
N ALA A 346 5.38 5.51 7.47
CA ALA A 346 5.88 5.71 6.11
C ALA A 346 7.11 6.63 6.03
N ILE A 347 7.39 7.44 7.04
CA ILE A 347 8.64 8.23 7.12
C ILE A 347 9.91 7.36 6.96
N TRP A 348 9.84 6.07 7.31
CA TRP A 348 10.95 5.13 7.08
C TRP A 348 11.25 4.86 5.60
N ALA A 349 10.29 5.12 4.70
CA ALA A 349 10.53 5.13 3.27
C ALA A 349 11.55 6.22 2.88
N MET A 350 11.52 7.40 3.51
CA MET A 350 12.57 8.41 3.28
C MET A 350 13.94 7.91 3.70
N HIS A 351 14.04 7.17 4.82
CA HIS A 351 15.30 6.59 5.26
C HIS A 351 15.83 5.56 4.24
N HIS A 352 14.96 4.67 3.74
CA HIS A 352 15.32 3.73 2.68
C HIS A 352 15.79 4.45 1.41
N ALA A 353 15.10 5.52 0.98
CA ALA A 353 15.49 6.30 -0.19
C ALA A 353 16.87 6.96 -0.04
N LEU A 354 17.21 7.43 1.17
CA LEU A 354 18.54 8.00 1.47
C LEU A 354 19.64 6.94 1.40
N GLU A 355 19.39 5.74 1.92
CA GLU A 355 20.36 4.64 1.83
C GLU A 355 20.58 4.19 0.39
N MET A 356 19.52 4.08 -0.42
CA MET A 356 19.64 3.74 -1.85
C MET A 356 20.57 4.71 -2.60
N LYS A 357 20.52 6.00 -2.26
CA LYS A 357 21.41 7.02 -2.85
C LYS A 357 22.86 6.90 -2.38
N SER A 358 23.11 6.39 -1.18
CA SER A 358 24.48 6.21 -0.68
C SER A 358 25.24 5.06 -1.35
N VAL A 359 24.52 4.18 -2.06
CA VAL A 359 25.06 2.99 -2.75
C VAL A 359 25.22 3.22 -4.26
N ARG A 360 24.65 4.30 -4.82
CA ARG A 360 24.83 4.76 -6.22
C ARG A 360 25.88 5.86 -6.28
#